data_AF-A0A7S0KTD2-F1
#
_entry.id   AF-A0A7S0KTD2-F1
#
_cell.length_a   1.000
_cell.length_b   1.000
_cell.length_c   1.000
_cell.angle_alpha   90.00
_cell.angle_beta   90.00
_cell.angle_gamma   90.00
#
_symmetry.space_group_name_H-M   'P 1'
#
loop_
_entity.id
_entity.type
_entity.pdbx_description
1 polymer ?
#
loop_
_entity_poly.entity_id
_entity_poly.type
_entity_poly.pdbx_seq_one_letter_code
_entity_poly.pdbx_strand_id
1 'polypeptide(L)'
;ENEGKVSGVGGVGGVEEGAEGVERKETDIADAAFRPEDPLSEQILEEMAKDLALEDAMDCLDEALNAKKIELEPYLELIRELSKEQFFARATTMVARKEQRERGVSHGVTF
;
A
#
# COMPACT_ATOMS: atom_id res chain seq x y z
N GLU A 1 -62.30 21.82 7.37
CA GLU A 1 -61.52 20.58 7.20
C GLU A 1 -60.09 20.92 7.59
N ASN A 2 -59.56 20.62 8.78
CA ASN A 2 -59.79 19.58 9.80
C ASN A 2 -59.13 18.22 9.51
N GLU A 3 -58.35 17.77 10.51
CA GLU A 3 -57.69 16.46 10.67
C GLU A 3 -56.63 16.04 9.62
N GLY A 4 -55.60 15.24 9.98
CA GLY A 4 -55.48 14.41 11.19
C GLY A 4 -54.14 14.45 11.97
N LYS A 5 -54.28 14.21 13.29
CA LYS A 5 -53.33 13.58 14.24
C LYS A 5 -52.83 12.20 13.72
N VAL A 6 -51.77 11.51 14.19
CA VAL A 6 -50.87 11.50 15.39
C VAL A 6 -49.47 10.96 14.96
N SER A 7 -48.38 10.76 15.74
CA SER A 7 -48.08 10.77 17.20
C SER A 7 -46.87 11.70 17.55
N GLY A 8 -45.77 11.45 18.31
CA GLY A 8 -45.19 10.31 19.06
C GLY A 8 -44.24 9.42 18.23
N VAL A 9 -43.06 8.94 18.69
CA VAL A 9 -42.37 9.03 20.00
C VAL A 9 -40.87 9.33 19.77
N GLY A 10 -40.18 9.96 20.74
CA GLY A 10 -38.77 10.38 20.62
C GLY A 10 -37.71 9.43 21.20
N GLY A 11 -36.46 9.68 20.83
CA GLY A 11 -35.23 8.97 21.22
C GLY A 11 -34.17 9.22 20.14
N VAL A 12 -33.27 10.21 20.28
CA VAL A 12 -32.02 10.17 21.08
C VAL A 12 -31.05 9.09 20.59
N GLY A 13 -29.90 9.53 20.04
CA GLY A 13 -28.82 8.69 19.54
C GLY A 13 -28.11 9.41 18.39
N GLY A 14 -26.79 9.59 18.48
CA GLY A 14 -26.02 10.33 17.48
C GLY A 14 -25.85 9.54 16.17
N VAL A 15 -25.59 10.28 15.08
CA VAL A 15 -24.87 9.72 13.94
C VAL A 15 -23.41 9.63 14.37
N GLU A 16 -22.95 8.44 14.77
CA GLU A 16 -21.53 8.22 15.05
C GLU A 16 -20.77 8.01 13.73
N GLU A 17 -20.42 9.13 13.09
CA GLU A 17 -19.28 9.13 12.16
C GLU A 17 -18.00 8.88 12.97
N GLY A 18 -17.53 7.63 12.94
CA GLY A 18 -16.31 7.19 13.62
C GLY A 18 -15.73 5.93 12.95
N ALA A 19 -14.46 5.90 12.52
CA ALA A 19 -13.49 6.99 12.49
C ALA A 19 -12.50 6.84 11.33
N GLU A 20 -12.34 7.90 10.52
CA GLU A 20 -11.17 8.14 9.67
C GLU A 20 -10.77 9.62 9.80
N GLY A 21 -9.47 9.95 9.74
CA GLY A 21 -9.04 11.33 9.48
C GLY A 21 -7.78 11.84 10.20
N VAL A 22 -7.19 11.10 11.15
CA VAL A 22 -6.02 11.59 11.91
C VAL A 22 -4.70 10.95 11.44
N GLU A 23 -4.59 9.62 11.41
CA GLU A 23 -3.30 8.92 11.29
C GLU A 23 -2.52 9.19 9.99
N ARG A 24 -3.21 9.27 8.84
CA ARG A 24 -2.59 9.58 7.53
C ARG A 24 -1.68 10.81 7.60
N LYS A 25 -2.07 11.81 8.40
CA LYS A 25 -1.40 13.11 8.47
C LYS A 25 -0.08 13.09 9.24
N GLU A 26 0.19 12.07 10.04
CA GLU A 26 1.45 11.91 10.77
C GLU A 26 2.46 11.06 9.98
N THR A 27 1.98 10.04 9.25
CA THR A 27 2.80 9.31 8.26
C THR A 27 3.25 10.22 7.12
N ASP A 28 2.35 11.06 6.58
CA ASP A 28 2.67 12.05 5.54
C ASP A 28 3.84 12.98 5.94
N ILE A 29 3.97 13.30 7.24
CA ILE A 29 5.04 14.15 7.78
C ILE A 29 6.36 13.37 7.91
N ALA A 30 6.31 12.09 8.30
CA ALA A 30 7.48 11.23 8.42
C ALA A 30 8.12 10.95 7.03
N ASP A 31 7.30 10.59 6.05
CA ASP A 31 7.76 10.30 4.68
C ASP A 31 8.28 11.56 3.97
N ALA A 32 7.73 12.73 4.29
CA ALA A 32 8.22 14.01 3.81
C ALA A 32 9.55 14.46 4.46
N ALA A 33 9.93 13.92 5.61
CA ALA A 33 11.13 14.36 6.34
C ALA A 33 12.45 13.87 5.73
N PHE A 34 12.44 12.71 5.06
CA PHE A 34 13.64 12.07 4.49
C PHE A 34 13.43 11.65 3.04
N ARG A 35 13.28 12.64 2.15
CA ARG A 35 13.08 12.39 0.72
C ARG A 35 14.40 12.04 -0.02
N PRO A 36 14.33 11.22 -1.08
CA PRO A 36 15.46 10.93 -1.96
C PRO A 36 16.06 12.21 -2.58
N GLU A 37 17.38 12.22 -2.80
CA GLU A 37 18.08 13.38 -3.39
C GLU A 37 17.76 13.58 -4.88
N ASP A 38 17.49 12.48 -5.60
CA ASP A 38 17.24 12.51 -7.05
C ASP A 38 16.14 11.52 -7.49
N PRO A 39 15.47 11.76 -8.63
CA PRO A 39 14.35 10.92 -9.09
C PRO A 39 14.70 9.46 -9.37
N LEU A 40 15.97 9.14 -9.63
CA LEU A 40 16.40 7.75 -9.83
C LEU A 40 16.55 7.02 -8.50
N SER A 41 17.03 7.71 -7.45
CA SER A 41 17.00 7.19 -6.08
C SER A 41 15.56 7.03 -5.57
N GLU A 42 14.64 7.92 -5.95
CA GLU A 42 13.21 7.80 -5.66
C GLU A 42 12.60 6.57 -6.34
N GLN A 43 12.80 6.40 -7.65
CA GLN A 43 12.36 5.20 -8.37
C GLN A 43 12.92 3.89 -7.80
N ILE A 44 14.18 3.89 -7.35
CA ILE A 44 14.80 2.72 -6.69
C ILE A 44 14.14 2.42 -5.34
N LEU A 45 13.81 3.45 -4.55
CA LEU A 45 13.14 3.28 -3.26
C LEU A 45 11.71 2.74 -3.44
N GLU A 46 10.93 3.32 -4.35
CA GLU A 46 9.54 2.93 -4.64
C GLU A 46 9.46 1.49 -5.15
N GLU A 47 10.24 1.13 -6.18
CA GLU A 47 10.21 -0.23 -6.76
C GLU A 47 10.77 -1.29 -5.78
N MET A 48 11.67 -0.92 -4.85
CA MET A 48 12.10 -1.81 -3.76
C MET A 48 11.02 -2.00 -2.69
N ALA A 49 10.36 -0.92 -2.26
CA ALA A 49 9.26 -1.02 -1.30
C ALA A 49 8.11 -1.86 -1.88
N LYS A 50 7.86 -1.72 -3.19
CA LYS A 50 6.89 -2.52 -3.94
C LYS A 50 7.29 -3.99 -4.04
N ASP A 51 8.55 -4.31 -4.34
CA ASP A 51 9.06 -5.69 -4.37
C ASP A 51 8.78 -6.44 -3.05
N LEU A 52 9.07 -5.77 -1.92
CA LEU A 52 8.83 -6.29 -0.57
C LEU A 52 7.34 -6.43 -0.25
N ALA A 53 6.54 -5.37 -0.49
CA ALA A 53 5.09 -5.40 -0.23
C ALA A 53 4.35 -6.46 -1.09
N LEU A 54 4.89 -6.82 -2.26
CA LEU A 54 4.38 -7.92 -3.08
C LEU A 54 4.75 -9.30 -2.51
N GLU A 55 5.93 -9.45 -1.88
CA GLU A 55 6.29 -10.68 -1.17
C GLU A 55 5.38 -10.86 0.06
N ASP A 56 5.21 -9.82 0.89
CA ASP A 56 4.31 -9.81 2.06
C ASP A 56 2.85 -10.16 1.66
N ALA A 57 2.39 -9.65 0.52
CA ALA A 57 1.06 -9.93 -0.01
C ALA A 57 0.91 -11.39 -0.51
N MET A 58 1.97 -11.99 -1.06
CA MET A 58 1.96 -13.41 -1.45
C MET A 58 2.00 -14.33 -0.23
N ASP A 59 2.81 -14.03 0.79
CA ASP A 59 2.80 -14.76 2.08
C ASP A 59 1.40 -14.72 2.74
N CYS A 60 0.70 -13.59 2.68
CA CYS A 60 -0.68 -13.48 3.17
C CYS A 60 -1.68 -14.34 2.38
N LEU A 61 -1.45 -14.57 1.08
CA LEU A 61 -2.28 -15.47 0.26
C LEU A 61 -1.98 -16.94 0.56
N ASP A 62 -0.71 -17.30 0.80
CA ASP A 62 -0.30 -18.63 1.27
C ASP A 62 -0.94 -18.96 2.62
N GLU A 63 -0.90 -18.04 3.59
CA GLU A 63 -1.63 -18.20 4.86
C GLU A 63 -3.15 -18.35 4.66
N ALA A 64 -3.74 -17.55 3.78
CA ALA A 64 -5.18 -17.59 3.50
C ALA A 64 -5.61 -18.92 2.85
N LEU A 65 -4.81 -19.46 1.93
CA LEU A 65 -5.07 -20.76 1.30
C LEU A 65 -4.91 -21.91 2.31
N ASN A 66 -3.82 -21.90 3.09
CA ASN A 66 -3.58 -22.90 4.15
C ASN A 66 -4.68 -22.88 5.22
N ALA A 67 -5.20 -21.69 5.57
CA ALA A 67 -6.33 -21.52 6.47
C ALA A 67 -7.71 -21.78 5.82
N LYS A 68 -7.76 -22.13 4.53
CA LYS A 68 -8.99 -22.37 3.73
C LYS A 68 -9.96 -21.19 3.74
N LYS A 69 -9.42 -19.96 3.74
CA LYS A 69 -10.17 -18.71 3.60
C LYS A 69 -10.42 -18.33 2.14
N ILE A 70 -9.61 -18.86 1.21
CA ILE A 70 -9.71 -18.67 -0.24
C ILE A 70 -9.64 -20.03 -0.95
N GLU A 71 -10.24 -20.11 -2.13
CA GLU A 71 -10.19 -21.27 -3.00
C GLU A 71 -8.91 -21.28 -3.86
N LEU A 72 -8.51 -22.47 -4.32
CA LEU A 72 -7.25 -22.67 -5.05
C LEU A 72 -7.19 -21.90 -6.39
N GLU A 73 -8.30 -21.79 -7.12
CA GLU A 73 -8.33 -21.15 -8.43
C GLU A 73 -8.07 -19.63 -8.36
N PRO A 74 -8.81 -18.83 -7.54
CA PRO A 74 -8.46 -17.44 -7.28
C PRO A 74 -7.04 -17.22 -6.74
N TYR A 75 -6.54 -18.12 -5.86
CA TYR A 75 -5.17 -18.06 -5.36
C TYR A 75 -4.15 -18.16 -6.51
N LEU A 76 -4.32 -19.11 -7.44
CA LEU A 76 -3.41 -19.30 -8.57
C LEU A 76 -3.43 -18.13 -9.56
N GLU A 77 -4.56 -17.44 -9.70
CA GLU A 77 -4.65 -16.21 -10.49
C GLU A 77 -3.87 -15.07 -9.81
N LEU A 78 -4.14 -14.82 -8.53
CA LEU A 78 -3.53 -13.73 -7.74
C LEU A 78 -2.02 -13.88 -7.60
N ILE A 79 -1.52 -15.04 -7.17
CA ILE A 79 -0.07 -15.31 -7.04
C ILE A 79 0.65 -15.08 -8.37
N ARG A 80 0.04 -15.48 -9.50
CA ARG A 80 0.60 -15.30 -10.84
C ARG A 80 0.62 -13.85 -11.29
N GLU A 81 -0.34 -13.03 -10.88
CA GLU A 81 -0.35 -11.60 -11.15
C GLU A 81 0.69 -10.85 -10.29
N LEU A 82 0.71 -11.09 -8.98
CA LEU A 82 1.69 -10.49 -8.05
C LEU A 82 3.13 -10.88 -8.40
N SER A 83 3.40 -12.17 -8.69
CA SER A 83 4.72 -12.64 -9.14
C SER A 83 5.20 -11.94 -10.43
N LYS A 84 4.27 -11.66 -11.36
CA LYS A 84 4.58 -10.94 -12.60
C LYS A 84 4.89 -9.48 -12.31
N GLU A 85 4.15 -8.82 -11.43
CA GLU A 85 4.41 -7.44 -11.05
C GLU A 85 5.73 -7.30 -10.28
N GLN A 86 6.03 -8.23 -9.38
CA GLN A 86 7.27 -8.29 -8.62
C GLN A 86 8.49 -8.49 -9.54
N PHE A 87 8.37 -9.33 -10.57
CA PHE A 87 9.40 -9.45 -11.60
C PHE A 87 9.71 -8.10 -12.27
N PHE A 88 8.68 -7.28 -12.56
CA PHE A 88 8.90 -5.93 -13.11
C PHE A 88 9.54 -4.99 -12.10
N ALA A 89 9.10 -4.96 -10.83
CA ALA A 89 9.71 -4.13 -9.78
C ALA A 89 11.21 -4.46 -9.59
N ARG A 90 11.56 -5.76 -9.53
CA ARG A 90 12.94 -6.26 -9.48
C ARG A 90 13.74 -5.86 -10.74
N ALA A 91 13.13 -5.94 -11.93
CA ALA A 91 13.77 -5.55 -13.18
C ALA A 91 14.01 -4.03 -13.28
N THR A 92 13.03 -3.20 -12.93
CA THR A 92 13.19 -1.73 -12.88
C THR A 92 14.29 -1.34 -11.90
N THR A 93 14.26 -1.89 -10.68
CA THR A 93 15.28 -1.67 -9.66
C THR A 93 16.69 -2.01 -10.16
N MET A 94 16.85 -3.13 -10.88
CA MET A 94 18.13 -3.53 -11.46
C MET A 94 18.62 -2.55 -12.54
N VAL A 95 17.73 -2.07 -13.41
CA VAL A 95 18.07 -1.10 -14.47
C VAL A 95 18.39 0.27 -13.87
N ALA A 96 17.59 0.76 -12.93
CA ALA A 96 17.81 2.04 -12.27
C ALA A 96 19.14 2.08 -11.48
N ARG A 97 19.44 1.01 -10.72
CA ARG A 97 20.75 0.84 -10.05
C ARG A 97 21.94 0.68 -11.00
N LYS A 98 21.72 0.30 -12.26
CA LYS A 98 22.77 0.31 -13.30
C LYS A 98 23.06 1.74 -13.74
N GLU A 99 22.01 2.46 -14.13
CA GLU A 99 22.06 3.87 -14.54
C GLU A 99 22.67 4.77 -13.46
N GLN A 100 22.28 4.60 -12.19
CA GLN A 100 22.80 5.39 -11.06
C GLN A 100 24.33 5.24 -10.90
N ARG A 101 24.84 4.01 -11.07
CA ARG A 101 26.28 3.71 -11.04
C ARG A 101 27.01 4.31 -12.24
N GLU A 102 26.42 4.23 -13.44
CA GLU A 102 27.01 4.78 -14.67
C GLU A 102 27.06 6.32 -14.66
N ARG A 103 26.13 6.98 -13.96
CA ARG A 103 26.16 8.44 -13.69
C ARG A 103 27.20 8.88 -12.65
N GLY A 104 27.84 7.94 -11.93
CA GLY A 104 28.75 8.27 -10.82
C GLY A 104 28.04 8.83 -9.57
N VAL A 105 26.71 8.75 -9.50
CA VAL A 105 25.90 9.17 -8.34
C VAL A 105 25.89 8.04 -7.32
N SER A 106 27.09 7.70 -6.82
CA SER A 106 27.32 6.74 -5.74
C SER A 106 27.85 7.42 -4.48
N HIS A 107 27.55 8.71 -4.30
CA HIS A 107 27.86 9.49 -3.10
C HIS A 107 26.86 9.21 -1.97
N GLY A 108 26.55 7.92 -1.73
CA GLY A 108 25.93 7.50 -0.49
C GLY A 108 26.86 7.82 0.68
N VAL A 109 26.29 8.18 1.83
CA VAL A 109 27.02 8.69 3.00
C VAL A 109 28.15 7.74 3.41
N THR A 110 29.40 8.21 3.26
CA THR A 110 30.57 7.56 3.87
C THR A 110 30.65 7.95 5.34
N PHE A 111 30.43 6.99 6.22
CA PHE A 111 30.71 7.08 7.65
C PHE A 111 32.21 6.90 7.94
#